data_AF-A0A526RRP8-F1
#
_entry.id   AF-A0A526RRP8-F1
#
_cell.length_a   1.000
_cell.length_b   1.000
_cell.length_c   1.000
_cell.angle_alpha   90.00
_cell.angle_beta   90.00
_cell.angle_gamma   90.00
#
_symmetry.space_group_name_H-M   'P 1'
#
loop_
_entity.id
_entity.type
_entity.pdbx_description
1 polymer ?
#
loop_
_entity_poly.entity_id
_entity_poly.type
_entity_poly.pdbx_seq_one_letter_code
_entity_poly.pdbx_strand_id
1 'polypeptide(L)'
;MVLVKAVVFLKSDVFLKPDVRTTMRICLSLDPSRLLRWHLWLAEALAEVPGNDVSCAFAADCRPLPLIFRLLLELERLVYGFRGKGAIDPVEAELRCLPPPPAGQMDVVIDLSGSESLPAARRVITPVFNGAPGEIGVVAAWVNHQDLLVDLHDTARPLR
;
A
#
# COMPACT_ATOMS: atom_id res chain seq x y z
N MET A 1 1.38 8.60 -11.82
CA MET A 1 2.09 7.66 -12.73
C MET A 1 3.45 7.19 -12.17
N VAL A 2 4.03 7.86 -11.17
CA VAL A 2 5.30 7.46 -10.51
C VAL A 2 5.13 6.26 -9.58
N LEU A 3 4.05 6.18 -8.78
CA LEU A 3 3.78 5.02 -7.90
C LEU A 3 3.67 3.69 -8.66
N VAL A 4 3.00 3.68 -9.81
CA VAL A 4 2.87 2.47 -10.65
C VAL A 4 4.24 2.01 -11.16
N LYS A 5 5.15 2.94 -11.47
CA LYS A 5 6.54 2.61 -11.86
C LYS A 5 7.36 2.05 -10.69
N ALA A 6 7.13 2.49 -9.45
CA ALA A 6 7.76 1.90 -8.26
C ALA A 6 7.29 0.45 -8.04
N VAL A 7 6.01 0.15 -8.31
CA VAL A 7 5.49 -1.24 -8.34
C VAL A 7 6.12 -2.06 -9.49
N VAL A 8 6.45 -1.42 -10.62
CA VAL A 8 7.26 -2.08 -11.67
C VAL A 8 8.72 -2.28 -11.19
N PHE A 9 9.27 -1.45 -10.32
CA PHE A 9 10.63 -1.65 -9.78
C PHE A 9 10.69 -2.87 -8.84
N LEU A 10 9.60 -3.17 -8.11
CA LEU A 10 9.41 -4.44 -7.39
C LEU A 10 9.52 -5.69 -8.29
N LYS A 11 9.37 -5.59 -9.62
CA LYS A 11 9.58 -6.72 -10.54
C LYS A 11 11.05 -7.16 -10.63
N SER A 12 12.01 -6.33 -10.26
CA SER A 12 13.41 -6.56 -10.68
C SER A 12 14.31 -7.17 -9.59
N ASP A 13 14.05 -6.89 -8.31
CA ASP A 13 14.98 -7.27 -7.22
C ASP A 13 14.54 -8.46 -6.36
N VAL A 14 13.33 -9.00 -6.57
CA VAL A 14 12.85 -10.22 -5.88
C VAL A 14 12.96 -11.43 -6.79
N PHE A 15 14.15 -11.67 -7.35
CA PHE A 15 14.42 -12.88 -8.12
C PHE A 15 14.70 -14.06 -7.18
N LEU A 16 13.64 -14.69 -6.68
CA LEU A 16 13.74 -16.00 -6.02
C LEU A 16 13.85 -17.09 -7.11
N LYS A 17 14.93 -17.88 -7.00
CA LYS A 17 15.27 -19.04 -7.85
C LYS A 17 14.10 -20.05 -7.93
N PRO A 18 13.84 -20.69 -9.09
CA PRO A 18 12.70 -21.58 -9.23
C PRO A 18 12.99 -22.94 -8.60
N ASP A 19 12.62 -23.11 -7.34
CA ASP A 19 12.43 -24.43 -6.73
C ASP A 19 11.02 -24.48 -6.14
N VAL A 20 10.25 -25.50 -6.55
CA VAL A 20 8.88 -25.85 -6.10
C VAL A 20 8.05 -24.62 -5.71
N ARG A 21 7.34 -24.00 -6.68
CA ARG A 21 6.59 -22.74 -6.48
C ARG A 21 5.65 -22.83 -5.28
N THR A 22 6.17 -22.42 -4.14
CA THR A 22 5.42 -22.29 -2.89
C THR A 22 4.66 -20.99 -3.02
N THR A 23 3.34 -21.06 -2.85
CA THR A 23 2.48 -19.88 -2.88
C THR A 23 2.98 -18.88 -1.83
N MET A 24 3.31 -17.66 -2.26
CA MET A 24 3.76 -16.57 -1.40
C MET A 24 2.55 -15.85 -0.84
N ARG A 25 2.36 -15.93 0.49
CA ARG A 25 1.22 -15.31 1.17
C ARG A 25 1.56 -13.86 1.53
N ILE A 26 0.87 -12.93 0.88
CA ILE A 26 1.07 -11.49 1.02
C ILE A 26 -0.17 -10.89 1.67
N CYS A 27 0.02 -10.09 2.71
CA CYS A 27 -1.06 -9.35 3.34
C CYS A 27 -0.80 -7.85 3.23
N LEU A 28 -1.77 -7.10 2.70
CA LEU A 28 -1.79 -5.65 2.78
C LEU A 28 -2.40 -5.25 4.12
N SER A 29 -1.66 -4.52 4.95
CA SER A 29 -2.18 -3.94 6.19
C SER A 29 -2.56 -2.49 5.93
N LEU A 30 -3.86 -2.18 5.95
CA LEU A 30 -4.43 -0.89 5.58
C LEU A 30 -5.00 -0.13 6.77
N ASP A 31 -4.89 1.20 6.73
CA ASP A 31 -5.65 2.08 7.62
C ASP A 31 -7.10 2.18 7.12
N PRO A 32 -8.11 1.80 7.92
CA PRO A 32 -9.51 1.80 7.49
C PRO A 32 -10.05 3.21 7.19
N SER A 33 -9.39 4.28 7.64
CA SER A 33 -9.75 5.66 7.32
C SER A 33 -9.18 6.17 5.99
N ARG A 34 -8.31 5.39 5.33
CA ARG A 34 -7.60 5.76 4.10
C ARG A 34 -7.62 4.65 3.05
N LEU A 35 -8.80 4.20 2.66
CA LEU A 35 -8.97 3.13 1.66
C LEU A 35 -8.99 3.71 0.23
N LEU A 36 -7.79 3.96 -0.30
CA LEU A 36 -7.57 4.67 -1.57
C LEU A 36 -7.33 3.74 -2.77
N ARG A 37 -7.65 4.22 -3.98
CA ARG A 37 -7.62 3.43 -5.21
C ARG A 37 -6.25 2.84 -5.54
N TRP A 38 -5.17 3.52 -5.20
CA TRP A 38 -3.84 2.99 -5.43
C TRP A 38 -3.54 1.74 -4.58
N HIS A 39 -4.15 1.58 -3.40
CA HIS A 39 -4.07 0.34 -2.62
C HIS A 39 -4.71 -0.83 -3.37
N LEU A 40 -5.85 -0.57 -4.03
CA LEU A 40 -6.53 -1.57 -4.85
C LEU A 40 -5.65 -1.96 -6.05
N TRP A 41 -5.08 -0.97 -6.75
CA TRP A 41 -4.14 -1.24 -7.85
C TRP A 41 -2.92 -2.03 -7.41
N LEU A 42 -2.41 -1.80 -6.20
CA LEU A 42 -1.32 -2.59 -5.63
C LEU A 42 -1.77 -4.03 -5.38
N ALA A 43 -2.94 -4.23 -4.77
CA ALA A 43 -3.50 -5.56 -4.52
C ALA A 43 -3.68 -6.35 -5.82
N GLU A 44 -4.29 -5.71 -6.83
CA GLU A 44 -4.51 -6.29 -8.17
C GLU A 44 -3.18 -6.64 -8.84
N ALA A 45 -2.22 -5.71 -8.86
CA ALA A 45 -0.92 -5.93 -9.48
C ALA A 45 -0.12 -7.06 -8.80
N LEU A 46 -0.24 -7.22 -7.48
CA LEU A 46 0.39 -8.31 -6.74
C LEU A 46 -0.29 -9.65 -7.01
N ALA A 47 -1.62 -9.67 -7.16
CA ALA A 47 -2.40 -10.88 -7.45
C ALA A 47 -2.19 -11.37 -8.89
N GLU A 48 -1.84 -10.48 -9.82
CA GLU A 48 -1.47 -10.86 -11.19
C GLU A 48 -0.15 -11.65 -11.27
N VAL A 49 0.69 -11.63 -10.23
CA VAL A 49 1.96 -12.37 -10.21
C VAL A 49 1.71 -13.84 -9.86
N PRO A 50 2.07 -14.80 -10.74
CA PRO A 50 1.81 -16.21 -10.49
C PRO A 50 2.49 -16.72 -9.21
N GLY A 51 1.71 -17.35 -8.33
CA GLY A 51 2.19 -17.86 -7.06
C GLY A 51 1.99 -16.91 -5.88
N ASN A 52 1.47 -15.70 -6.08
CA ASN A 52 1.07 -14.84 -4.98
C ASN A 52 -0.36 -15.15 -4.51
N ASP A 53 -0.56 -15.15 -3.21
CA ASP A 53 -1.87 -15.16 -2.55
C ASP A 53 -2.01 -13.86 -1.75
N VAL A 54 -2.91 -12.98 -2.18
CA VAL A 54 -3.02 -11.61 -1.68
C VAL A 54 -4.26 -11.48 -0.80
N SER A 55 -4.07 -10.99 0.42
CA SER A 55 -5.11 -10.73 1.40
C SER A 55 -5.02 -9.32 1.98
N CYS A 56 -6.08 -8.87 2.65
CA CYS A 56 -6.16 -7.55 3.25
C CYS A 56 -6.53 -7.62 4.73
N ALA A 57 -5.74 -6.95 5.57
CA ALA A 57 -6.03 -6.72 6.98
C ALA A 57 -6.23 -5.22 7.22
N PHE A 58 -7.10 -4.87 8.17
CA PHE A 58 -7.34 -3.49 8.57
C PHE A 58 -6.76 -3.26 9.96
N ALA A 59 -5.99 -2.18 10.11
CA ALA A 59 -5.49 -1.77 11.42
C ALA A 59 -6.64 -1.38 12.36
N ALA A 60 -6.42 -1.57 13.66
CA ALA A 60 -7.36 -1.10 14.68
C ALA A 60 -7.34 0.42 14.83
N ASP A 61 -6.19 1.04 14.58
CA ASP A 61 -6.00 2.48 14.65
C ASP A 61 -6.36 3.16 13.33
N CYS A 62 -6.86 4.39 13.43
CA CYS A 62 -7.18 5.25 12.29
C CYS A 62 -6.30 6.51 12.33
N ARG A 63 -5.64 6.83 11.21
CA ARG A 63 -4.86 8.05 11.01
C ARG A 63 -5.38 8.77 9.75
N PRO A 64 -6.57 9.39 9.82
CA PRO A 64 -7.17 10.03 8.65
C PRO A 64 -6.28 11.13 8.09
N LEU A 65 -6.34 11.32 6.77
CA LEU A 65 -5.74 12.51 6.15
C LEU A 65 -6.53 13.77 6.58
N PRO A 66 -5.85 14.91 6.79
CA PRO A 66 -6.52 16.20 6.96
C PRO A 66 -7.56 16.47 5.87
N LEU A 67 -8.77 16.86 6.28
CA LEU A 67 -9.91 17.09 5.37
C LEU A 67 -9.58 18.02 4.20
N ILE A 68 -8.74 19.03 4.44
CA ILE A 68 -8.31 19.99 3.42
C ILE A 68 -7.67 19.31 2.21
N PHE A 69 -6.98 18.19 2.37
CA PHE A 69 -6.37 17.47 1.25
C PHE A 69 -7.43 16.89 0.33
N ARG A 70 -8.48 16.28 0.88
CA ARG A 70 -9.60 15.80 0.08
C ARG A 70 -10.28 16.95 -0.66
N LEU A 71 -10.49 18.09 0.00
CA LEU A 71 -11.13 19.25 -0.61
C LEU A 71 -10.31 19.84 -1.76
N LEU A 72 -8.99 19.92 -1.62
CA LEU A 72 -8.11 20.41 -2.68
C LEU A 72 -8.16 19.54 -3.93
N LEU A 73 -8.22 18.22 -3.75
CA LEU A 73 -8.30 17.26 -4.86
C LEU A 73 -9.65 17.32 -5.57
N GLU A 74 -10.75 17.46 -4.82
CA GLU A 74 -12.07 17.69 -5.41
C GLU A 74 -12.12 19.02 -6.19
N LEU A 75 -11.51 20.08 -5.64
CA LEU A 75 -11.41 21.38 -6.32
C LEU A 75 -10.59 21.28 -7.61
N GLU A 76 -9.44 20.61 -7.58
CA GLU A 76 -8.62 20.37 -8.77
C GLU A 76 -9.43 19.67 -9.87
N ARG A 77 -10.19 18.63 -9.50
CA ARG A 77 -11.04 17.89 -10.45
C ARG A 77 -12.13 18.77 -11.04
N LEU A 78 -12.74 19.65 -10.24
CA LEU A 78 -13.75 20.61 -10.71
C LEU A 78 -13.17 21.65 -11.66
N VAL A 79 -12.01 22.23 -11.32
CA VAL A 79 -11.36 23.29 -12.10
C VAL A 79 -10.80 22.75 -13.42
N TYR A 80 -10.11 21.61 -13.38
CA TYR A 80 -9.49 21.01 -14.57
C TYR A 80 -10.40 20.03 -15.32
N GLY A 81 -11.63 19.81 -14.84
CA GLY A 81 -12.59 18.91 -15.48
C GLY A 81 -12.14 17.44 -15.50
N PHE A 82 -11.30 17.01 -14.55
CA PHE A 82 -10.78 15.64 -14.52
C PHE A 82 -11.87 14.65 -14.10
N ARG A 83 -12.30 13.81 -15.05
CA ARG A 83 -13.35 12.78 -14.85
C ARG A 83 -12.81 11.36 -14.68
N GLY A 84 -11.48 11.18 -14.68
CA GLY A 84 -10.85 9.87 -14.55
C GLY A 84 -10.86 9.33 -13.11
N LYS A 85 -10.40 8.09 -12.94
CA LYS A 85 -10.16 7.50 -11.62
C LYS A 85 -8.80 7.98 -11.08
N GLY A 86 -8.81 8.73 -9.99
CA GLY A 86 -7.63 9.21 -9.28
C GLY A 86 -7.05 8.16 -8.33
N ALA A 87 -5.73 8.19 -8.12
CA ALA A 87 -5.02 7.27 -7.23
C ALA A 87 -5.51 7.36 -5.76
N ILE A 88 -5.95 8.55 -5.38
CA ILE A 88 -6.46 8.91 -4.04
C ILE A 88 -7.99 8.91 -3.96
N ASP A 89 -8.67 8.42 -5.00
CA ASP A 89 -10.12 8.25 -4.93
C ASP A 89 -10.44 7.17 -3.89
N PRO A 90 -11.43 7.36 -3.01
CA PRO A 90 -11.84 6.33 -2.05
C PRO A 90 -12.47 5.13 -2.77
N VAL A 91 -12.10 3.92 -2.34
CA VAL A 91 -12.56 2.62 -2.87
C VAL A 91 -12.80 1.60 -1.75
N GLU A 92 -13.42 2.06 -0.66
CA GLU A 92 -13.64 1.25 0.55
C GLU A 92 -14.36 -0.08 0.25
N ALA A 93 -15.40 -0.06 -0.58
CA ALA A 93 -16.17 -1.25 -0.90
C ALA A 93 -15.29 -2.31 -1.58
N GLU A 94 -14.52 -1.92 -2.59
CA GLU A 94 -13.64 -2.83 -3.33
C GLU A 94 -12.54 -3.42 -2.44
N LEU A 95 -11.91 -2.61 -1.59
CA LEU A 95 -10.86 -3.07 -0.68
C LEU A 95 -11.39 -3.98 0.43
N ARG A 96 -12.61 -3.75 0.92
CA ARG A 96 -13.26 -4.63 1.90
C ARG A 96 -13.74 -5.96 1.32
N CYS A 97 -13.88 -6.04 0.00
CA CYS A 97 -14.18 -7.30 -0.68
C CYS A 97 -12.94 -8.19 -0.88
N LEU A 98 -11.72 -7.70 -0.63
CA LEU A 98 -10.52 -8.53 -0.65
C LEU A 98 -10.56 -9.58 0.47
N PRO A 99 -9.98 -10.77 0.25
CA PRO A 99 -10.03 -11.83 1.25
C PRO A 99 -9.25 -11.41 2.52
N PRO A 100 -9.76 -11.75 3.72
CA PRO A 100 -9.02 -11.55 4.96
C PRO A 100 -7.78 -12.44 4.99
N PRO A 101 -6.72 -12.07 5.75
CA PRO A 101 -5.54 -12.91 5.87
C PRO A 101 -5.91 -14.27 6.48
N PRO A 102 -5.38 -15.39 5.94
CA PRO A 102 -5.59 -16.69 6.54
C PRO A 102 -4.93 -16.75 7.93
N ALA A 103 -5.35 -17.71 8.76
CA ALA A 103 -4.71 -17.93 10.04
C ALA A 103 -3.22 -18.32 9.86
N GLY A 104 -2.39 -17.91 10.81
CA GLY A 104 -0.95 -18.20 10.82
C GLY A 104 -0.08 -17.06 10.29
N GLN A 105 1.20 -17.35 10.12
CA GLN A 105 2.19 -16.35 9.72
C GLN A 105 2.17 -16.13 8.19
N MET A 106 2.13 -14.87 7.75
CA MET A 106 2.29 -14.44 6.36
C MET A 106 3.77 -14.53 5.93
N ASP A 107 4.02 -14.70 4.64
CA ASP A 107 5.38 -14.59 4.11
C ASP A 107 5.81 -13.12 4.06
N VAL A 108 4.91 -12.24 3.63
CA VAL A 108 5.12 -10.78 3.63
C VAL A 108 3.87 -10.05 4.11
N VAL A 109 4.07 -9.05 4.97
CA VAL A 109 3.09 -7.98 5.19
C VAL A 109 3.61 -6.71 4.53
N ILE A 110 2.79 -6.07 3.70
CA ILE A 110 3.05 -4.72 3.22
C ILE A 110 2.26 -3.78 4.13
N ASP A 111 2.98 -3.04 4.97
CA ASP A 111 2.37 -2.11 5.91
C ASP A 111 2.15 -0.75 5.26
N LEU A 112 0.87 -0.43 5.05
CA LEU A 112 0.36 0.83 4.53
C LEU A 112 -0.47 1.58 5.60
N SER A 113 -0.61 0.97 6.77
CA SER A 113 -1.41 1.48 7.87
C SER A 113 -0.62 2.45 8.74
N GLY A 114 0.67 2.16 8.96
CA GLY A 114 1.47 2.81 10.00
C GLY A 114 1.00 2.47 11.41
N SER A 115 0.34 1.32 11.59
CA SER A 115 -0.02 0.76 12.89
C SER A 115 1.15 -0.02 13.49
N GLU A 116 1.26 0.02 14.82
CA GLU A 116 2.26 -0.78 15.54
C GLU A 116 1.88 -2.27 15.57
N SER A 117 0.57 -2.57 15.47
CA SER A 117 0.04 -3.92 15.47
C SER A 117 -0.19 -4.42 14.05
N LEU A 118 0.72 -5.25 13.57
CA LEU A 118 0.65 -5.88 12.24
C LEU A 118 0.33 -7.38 12.34
N PRO A 119 -0.28 -7.98 11.29
CA PRO A 119 -0.39 -9.43 11.19
C PRO A 119 0.98 -10.12 11.34
N ALA A 120 0.98 -11.33 11.89
CA ALA A 120 2.20 -12.13 12.00
C ALA A 120 2.81 -12.37 10.61
N ALA A 121 4.06 -11.98 10.41
CA ALA A 121 4.74 -12.07 9.11
C ALA A 121 6.22 -12.43 9.28
N ARG A 122 6.82 -13.04 8.26
CA ARG A 122 8.28 -13.28 8.19
C ARG A 122 9.05 -12.04 7.78
N ARG A 123 8.41 -11.18 7.00
CA ARG A 123 8.99 -9.94 6.47
C ARG A 123 7.91 -8.87 6.44
N VAL A 124 8.29 -7.64 6.78
CA VAL A 124 7.43 -6.47 6.67
C VAL A 124 8.07 -5.48 5.73
N ILE A 125 7.32 -5.07 4.71
CA ILE A 125 7.71 -4.02 3.77
C ILE A 125 6.86 -2.80 4.07
N THR A 126 7.50 -1.68 4.42
CA THR A 126 6.81 -0.42 4.69
C THR A 126 7.27 0.62 3.69
N PRO A 127 6.42 1.00 2.71
CA PRO A 127 6.68 2.15 1.86
C PRO A 127 6.68 3.43 2.68
N VAL A 128 7.73 4.23 2.52
CA VAL A 128 7.82 5.57 3.11
C VAL A 128 8.05 6.60 2.02
N PHE A 129 7.42 7.75 2.21
CA PHE A 129 7.47 8.90 1.31
C PHE A 129 8.14 10.04 2.06
N ASN A 130 9.33 10.44 1.61
CA ASN A 130 10.18 11.42 2.31
C ASN A 130 10.36 11.08 3.80
N GLY A 131 10.55 9.80 4.11
CA GLY A 131 10.73 9.28 5.48
C GLY A 131 9.45 9.12 6.31
N ALA A 132 8.27 9.51 5.80
CA ALA A 132 7.00 9.33 6.49
C ALA A 132 6.16 8.18 5.86
N PRO A 133 5.50 7.33 6.67
CA PRO A 133 4.64 6.27 6.14
C PRO A 133 3.35 6.84 5.55
N GLY A 134 2.87 6.22 4.48
CA GLY A 134 1.58 6.56 3.86
C GLY A 134 1.53 7.92 3.16
N GLU A 135 0.34 8.32 2.71
CA GLU A 135 0.16 9.45 1.79
C GLU A 135 0.51 10.80 2.41
N ILE A 136 0.57 10.89 3.73
CA ILE A 136 0.96 12.13 4.42
C ILE A 136 2.37 12.57 4.03
N GLY A 137 3.29 11.63 3.77
CA GLY A 137 4.63 11.94 3.29
C GLY A 137 4.63 12.53 1.87
N VAL A 138 3.75 12.02 1.00
CA VAL A 138 3.55 12.55 -0.35
C VAL A 138 3.02 13.98 -0.29
N VAL A 139 2.02 14.22 0.54
CA VAL A 139 1.40 15.54 0.67
C VAL A 139 2.36 16.54 1.32
N ALA A 140 3.10 16.12 2.34
CA ALA A 140 4.11 16.96 2.98
C ALA A 140 5.21 17.36 1.98
N ALA A 141 5.71 16.42 1.18
CA ALA A 141 6.70 16.72 0.14
C ALA A 141 6.15 17.74 -0.88
N TRP A 142 4.91 17.55 -1.33
CA TRP A 142 4.25 18.45 -2.28
C TRP A 142 4.08 19.87 -1.73
N VAL A 143 3.54 20.00 -0.51
CA VAL A 143 3.31 21.31 0.13
C VAL A 143 4.62 22.05 0.40
N ASN A 144 5.70 21.33 0.71
CA ASN A 144 7.01 21.92 0.97
C ASN A 144 7.88 22.11 -0.29
N HIS A 145 7.34 21.86 -1.49
CA HIS A 145 8.08 21.91 -2.75
C HIS A 145 9.36 21.05 -2.76
N GLN A 146 9.29 19.90 -2.10
CA GLN A 146 10.36 18.91 -2.06
C GLN A 146 10.18 17.89 -3.17
N ASP A 147 11.29 17.35 -3.66
CA ASP A 147 11.25 16.17 -4.52
C ASP A 147 10.63 15.00 -3.75
N LEU A 148 9.81 14.21 -4.44
CA LEU A 148 9.22 13.00 -3.87
C LEU A 148 10.24 11.87 -3.90
N LEU A 149 10.70 11.48 -2.72
CA LEU A 149 11.55 10.32 -2.51
C LEU A 149 10.69 9.17 -1.95
N VAL A 150 10.80 7.99 -2.56
CA VAL A 150 10.09 6.78 -2.13
C VAL A 150 11.11 5.75 -1.73
N ASP A 151 11.10 5.36 -0.45
CA ASP A 151 11.90 4.25 0.06
C ASP A 151 11.01 3.08 0.47
N LEU A 152 11.62 1.89 0.49
CA LEU A 152 11.00 0.68 1.01
C LEU A 152 11.80 0.23 2.23
N HIS A 153 11.22 0.37 3.41
CA HIS A 153 11.79 -0.20 4.62
C HIS A 153 11.46 -1.69 4.68
N ASP A 154 12.50 -2.50 4.77
CA ASP A 154 12.40 -3.96 4.75
C ASP A 154 12.87 -4.54 6.09
N THR A 155 11.91 -5.06 6.85
CA THR A 155 12.16 -5.57 8.19
C THR A 155 11.92 -7.07 8.24
N ALA A 156 12.97 -7.85 8.49
CA ALA A 156 12.84 -9.26 8.80
C ALA A 156 12.21 -9.45 10.19
N ARG A 157 11.21 -10.32 10.29
CA ARG A 157 10.52 -10.72 11.54
C ARG A 157 10.54 -12.25 11.66
N PRO A 158 11.71 -12.87 11.91
CA PRO A 158 11.79 -14.32 12.08
C PRO A 158 10.94 -14.76 13.28
N LEU A 159 10.35 -15.96 13.18
CA LEU A 159 9.66 -16.59 14.31
C LEU A 159 10.62 -16.68 15.50
N ARG A 160 10.15 -16.24 16.68
CA ARG A 160 10.78 -16.58 17.96
C ARG A 160 10.45 -18.01 18.34
#